data_AF-M7ZSX0-F1
#
_entry.id   AF-M7ZSX0-F1
#
_cell.length_a   1.000
_cell.length_b   1.000
_cell.length_c   1.000
_cell.angle_alpha   90.00
_cell.angle_beta   90.00
_cell.angle_gamma   90.00
#
_symmetry.space_group_name_H-M   'P 1'
#
loop_
_entity.id
_entity.type
_entity.pdbx_description
1 polymer ?
#
loop_
_entity_poly.entity_id
_entity_poly.type
_entity_poly.pdbx_seq_one_letter_code
_entity_poly.pdbx_strand_id
1 'polypeptide(L)'
;MELEVDFDPWLFEGRCVHAAGKIYWHICNSYRMLVLDPATLHLSYLLAPAVLSDHFCTYRVGETPEDGRLCLLAVGSRSRQLQLWVRAEARGSDNGWFLEREMLNMRVVWDAVPGLPNDLAHRIFSVWPSDMDAGRTGKVFIRTIGYGRYSLHLDTAKIEPLHTKHGKEYGHPIFAYFLAWPPAFLAPEY
;
A
#
# COMPACT_ATOMS: atom_id res chain seq x y z
N MET A 1 -25.61 1.72 -11.22
CA MET A 1 -24.93 0.97 -12.30
C MET A 1 -24.12 -0.09 -11.60
N GLU A 2 -24.33 -1.36 -11.93
CA GLU A 2 -23.62 -2.48 -11.30
C GLU A 2 -22.15 -2.46 -11.76
N LEU A 3 -21.20 -2.59 -10.84
CA LEU A 3 -19.77 -2.58 -11.18
C LEU A 3 -19.42 -3.89 -11.88
N GLU A 4 -18.98 -3.83 -13.13
CA GLU A 4 -18.45 -5.00 -13.82
C GLU A 4 -17.02 -5.29 -13.34
N VAL A 5 -16.80 -6.49 -12.80
CA VAL A 5 -15.47 -6.98 -12.43
C VAL A 5 -14.85 -7.59 -13.69
N ASP A 6 -13.95 -6.84 -14.32
CA ASP A 6 -13.35 -7.15 -15.62
C ASP A 6 -11.92 -7.70 -15.53
N PHE A 7 -11.51 -8.18 -14.35
CA PHE A 7 -10.17 -8.70 -14.08
C PHE A 7 -10.22 -10.07 -13.40
N ASP A 8 -9.11 -10.81 -13.50
CA ASP A 8 -8.97 -12.12 -12.88
C ASP A 8 -9.07 -12.00 -11.33
N PRO A 9 -10.05 -12.63 -10.67
CA PRO A 9 -10.20 -12.57 -9.22
C PRO A 9 -8.96 -13.05 -8.45
N TRP A 10 -8.10 -13.89 -9.04
CA TRP A 10 -6.83 -14.31 -8.43
C TRP A 10 -5.84 -13.15 -8.22
N LEU A 11 -6.05 -12.01 -8.90
CA LEU A 11 -5.24 -10.81 -8.75
C LEU A 11 -5.67 -9.95 -7.56
N PHE A 12 -6.80 -10.23 -6.92
CA PHE A 12 -7.14 -9.56 -5.68
C PHE A 12 -6.15 -9.92 -4.59
N GLU A 13 -5.59 -8.90 -3.95
CA GLU A 13 -4.90 -9.14 -2.69
C GLU A 13 -5.91 -9.53 -1.62
N GLY A 14 -5.62 -10.62 -0.89
CA GLY A 14 -6.59 -11.28 -0.02
C GLY A 14 -7.08 -10.48 1.19
N ARG A 15 -6.64 -9.23 1.39
CA ARG A 15 -7.14 -8.34 2.45
C ARG A 15 -7.35 -6.92 1.96
N CYS A 16 -8.38 -6.29 2.51
CA CYS A 16 -8.65 -4.88 2.31
C CYS A 16 -7.90 -4.00 3.30
N VAL A 17 -7.79 -2.72 2.93
CA VAL A 17 -7.29 -1.64 3.78
C VAL A 17 -8.44 -0.70 4.10
N HIS A 18 -8.53 -0.26 5.35
CA HIS A 18 -9.45 0.79 5.77
C HIS A 18 -8.68 2.11 5.82
N ALA A 19 -9.16 3.12 5.09
CA ALA A 19 -8.53 4.44 5.06
C ALA A 19 -9.54 5.52 4.67
N ALA A 20 -9.44 6.72 5.25
CA ALA A 20 -10.28 7.87 4.96
C ALA A 20 -11.78 7.52 4.90
N GLY A 21 -12.25 6.66 5.82
CA GLY A 21 -13.65 6.23 5.93
C GLY A 21 -14.14 5.23 4.87
N LYS A 22 -13.27 4.67 4.02
CA LYS A 22 -13.62 3.69 2.98
C LYS A 22 -12.77 2.43 3.07
N ILE A 23 -13.18 1.40 2.34
CA ILE A 23 -12.49 0.10 2.27
C ILE A 23 -11.92 -0.08 0.86
N TYR A 24 -10.64 -0.44 0.77
CA TYR A 24 -9.90 -0.56 -0.48
C TYR A 24 -9.35 -1.97 -0.65
N TRP A 25 -9.41 -2.51 -1.87
CA TRP A 25 -8.69 -3.72 -2.25
C TRP A 25 -7.71 -3.41 -3.38
N HIS A 26 -6.45 -3.76 -3.14
CA HIS A 26 -5.43 -3.70 -4.18
C HIS A 26 -5.63 -4.84 -5.17
N ILE A 27 -5.49 -4.51 -6.46
CA ILE A 27 -5.51 -5.46 -7.57
C ILE A 27 -4.07 -5.56 -8.07
N CYS A 28 -3.50 -6.75 -8.01
CA CYS A 28 -2.12 -7.02 -8.40
C CYS A 28 -1.85 -6.55 -9.85
N ASN A 29 -0.76 -5.80 -10.04
CA ASN A 29 -0.34 -5.24 -11.34
C ASN A 29 -1.39 -4.36 -12.03
N SER A 30 -2.29 -3.75 -11.26
CA SER A 30 -3.35 -2.88 -11.79
C SER A 30 -3.23 -1.47 -11.22
N TYR A 31 -3.30 -0.48 -12.10
CA TYR A 31 -3.41 0.93 -11.73
C TYR A 31 -4.79 1.29 -11.14
N ARG A 32 -5.69 0.33 -11.01
CA ARG A 32 -7.02 0.46 -10.40
C ARG A 32 -7.04 -0.28 -9.06
N MET A 33 -7.73 0.29 -8.08
CA MET A 33 -8.11 -0.38 -6.84
C MET A 33 -9.63 -0.38 -6.70
N LEU A 34 -10.17 -1.44 -6.09
CA LEU A 34 -11.59 -1.51 -5.76
C LEU A 34 -11.83 -0.72 -4.47
N VAL A 35 -12.90 0.09 -4.46
CA VAL A 35 -13.31 0.90 -3.32
C VAL A 35 -14.75 0.58 -2.96
N LEU A 36 -14.98 0.26 -1.69
CA LEU A 36 -16.30 0.20 -1.09
C LEU A 36 -16.49 1.41 -0.17
N ASP A 37 -17.53 2.18 -0.46
CA ASP A 37 -18.04 3.20 0.44
C ASP A 37 -19.01 2.53 1.44
N PRO A 38 -18.66 2.39 2.73
CA PRO A 38 -19.49 1.67 3.69
C PRO A 38 -20.77 2.43 4.07
N ALA A 39 -20.85 3.74 3.83
CA ALA A 39 -22.04 4.53 4.13
C ALA A 39 -23.13 4.35 3.06
N THR A 40 -22.72 4.15 1.80
CA THR A 40 -23.63 4.00 0.65
C THR A 40 -23.70 2.58 0.11
N LEU A 41 -22.81 1.68 0.59
CA LEU A 41 -22.59 0.33 0.06
C LEU A 41 -22.26 0.32 -1.45
N HIS A 42 -21.75 1.42 -1.96
CA HIS A 42 -21.42 1.57 -3.37
C HIS A 42 -20.00 1.08 -3.66
N LEU A 43 -19.87 0.14 -4.60
CA LEU A 43 -18.59 -0.33 -5.13
C LEU A 43 -18.18 0.50 -6.35
N SER A 44 -16.90 0.87 -6.40
CA SER A 44 -16.33 1.66 -7.50
C SER A 44 -14.85 1.38 -7.68
N TYR A 45 -14.29 1.77 -8.83
CA TYR A 45 -12.84 1.80 -8.99
C TYR A 45 -12.28 3.18 -8.69
N LEU A 46 -11.13 3.21 -8.01
CA LEU A 46 -10.27 4.39 -7.89
C LEU A 46 -8.98 4.12 -8.68
N LEU A 47 -8.60 5.10 -9.49
CA LEU A 47 -7.36 5.04 -10.25
C LEU A 47 -6.20 5.52 -9.38
N ALA A 48 -5.09 4.81 -9.40
CA ALA A 48 -3.78 5.28 -8.95
C ALA A 48 -3.28 6.42 -9.88
N PRO A 49 -2.25 7.18 -9.49
CA PRO A 49 -1.60 8.14 -10.38
C PRO A 49 -1.22 7.48 -11.72
N ALA A 50 -1.57 8.12 -12.85
CA ALA A 50 -1.29 7.63 -14.19
C ALA A 50 0.21 7.46 -14.45
N VAL A 51 1.07 8.25 -13.80
CA VAL A 51 2.53 8.06 -13.88
C VAL A 51 2.99 6.69 -13.37
N LEU A 52 2.19 6.03 -12.53
CA LEU A 52 2.44 4.69 -12.00
C LEU A 52 1.82 3.57 -12.84
N SER A 53 1.15 3.88 -13.96
CA SER A 53 0.37 2.92 -14.77
C SER A 53 1.20 1.90 -15.58
N ASP A 54 2.43 1.60 -15.14
CA ASP A 54 3.23 0.54 -15.76
C ASP A 54 2.67 -0.86 -15.46
N HIS A 55 3.16 -1.86 -16.21
CA HIS A 55 2.73 -3.25 -16.10
C HIS A 55 3.10 -3.93 -14.76
N PHE A 56 3.83 -3.25 -13.88
CA PHE A 56 4.27 -3.75 -12.57
C PHE A 56 3.94 -2.77 -11.45
N CYS A 57 2.74 -2.18 -11.52
CA CYS A 57 2.27 -1.20 -10.55
C CYS A 57 2.14 -1.84 -9.15
N THR A 58 3.06 -1.48 -8.25
CA THR A 58 3.00 -1.86 -6.83
C THR A 58 2.85 -0.60 -5.97
N TYR A 59 1.67 -0.44 -5.37
CA TYR A 59 1.39 0.63 -4.41
C TYR A 59 0.57 0.12 -3.22
N ARG A 60 0.57 0.92 -2.15
CA ARG A 60 -0.24 0.70 -0.95
C ARG A 60 -0.97 1.95 -0.58
N VAL A 61 -2.19 1.79 -0.09
CA VAL A 61 -3.00 2.89 0.39
C VAL A 61 -2.99 2.93 1.92
N GLY A 62 -3.20 4.11 2.47
CA GLY A 62 -3.31 4.32 3.90
C GLY A 62 -3.84 5.72 4.19
N GLU A 63 -3.55 6.20 5.39
CA GLU A 63 -3.89 7.55 5.83
C GLU A 63 -2.61 8.34 6.12
N THR A 64 -2.63 9.63 5.85
CA THR A 64 -1.62 10.57 6.35
C THR A 64 -1.74 10.73 7.88
N PRO A 65 -0.63 10.82 8.60
CA PRO A 65 -0.65 10.99 10.06
C PRO A 65 -1.16 12.34 10.52
N GLU A 66 -1.00 13.39 9.71
CA GLU A 66 -1.34 14.76 10.11
C GLU A 66 -2.85 15.05 10.06
N ASP A 67 -3.54 14.53 9.04
CA ASP A 67 -4.91 14.94 8.73
C ASP A 67 -5.83 13.79 8.26
N GLY A 68 -5.36 12.54 8.29
CA GLY A 68 -6.17 11.37 7.95
C GLY A 68 -6.61 11.32 6.48
N ARG A 69 -6.02 12.14 5.61
CA ARG A 69 -6.28 12.09 4.17
C ARG A 69 -5.82 10.76 3.60
N LEU A 70 -6.55 10.26 2.60
CA LEU A 70 -6.14 9.08 1.85
C LEU A 70 -4.78 9.34 1.21
N CYS A 71 -3.82 8.46 1.47
CA CYS A 71 -2.51 8.48 0.85
C CYS A 71 -2.24 7.18 0.10
N LEU A 72 -1.30 7.27 -0.84
CA LEU A 72 -0.81 6.18 -1.66
C LEU A 72 0.72 6.19 -1.65
N LEU A 73 1.31 5.07 -1.30
CA LEU A 73 2.74 4.86 -1.33
C LEU A 73 3.11 3.97 -2.51
N ALA A 74 4.06 4.40 -3.32
CA ALA A 74 4.54 3.64 -4.47
C ALA A 74 6.06 3.72 -4.57
N VAL A 75 6.64 2.79 -5.33
CA VAL A 75 8.04 2.91 -5.76
C VAL A 75 8.04 3.47 -7.18
N GLY A 76 8.62 4.65 -7.37
CA GLY A 76 8.72 5.26 -8.69
C GLY A 76 9.56 4.38 -9.61
N SER A 77 9.01 3.96 -10.75
CA SER A 77 9.64 2.97 -11.64
C SER A 77 11.00 3.43 -12.20
N ARG A 78 11.14 4.74 -12.47
CA ARG A 78 12.41 5.34 -12.94
C ARG A 78 13.30 5.83 -11.81
N SER A 79 12.73 6.59 -10.86
CA SER A 79 13.49 7.19 -9.75
C SER A 79 13.98 6.13 -8.76
N ARG A 80 13.28 4.98 -8.67
CA ARG A 80 13.45 3.96 -7.64
C ARG A 80 13.31 4.54 -6.24
N GLN A 81 12.66 5.69 -6.13
CA GLN A 81 12.38 6.35 -4.87
C GLN A 81 11.02 5.92 -4.38
N LEU A 82 10.91 5.79 -3.06
CA LEU A 82 9.63 5.67 -2.40
C LEU A 82 8.92 7.03 -2.49
N GLN A 83 7.71 7.03 -3.02
CA GLN A 83 6.90 8.20 -3.28
C GLN A 83 5.63 8.15 -2.45
N LEU A 84 5.35 9.23 -1.73
CA LEU A 84 4.09 9.43 -1.01
C LEU A 84 3.20 10.38 -1.81
N TRP A 85 2.04 9.87 -2.16
CA TRP A 85 0.99 10.56 -2.88
C TRP A 85 -0.17 10.81 -1.94
N VAL A 86 -0.78 11.99 -2.00
CA VAL A 86 -1.96 12.34 -1.20
C VAL A 86 -3.13 12.65 -2.09
N ARG A 87 -4.32 12.26 -1.65
CA ARG A 87 -5.55 12.59 -2.35
C ARG A 87 -5.86 14.07 -2.16
N ALA A 88 -6.05 14.78 -3.25
CA ALA A 88 -6.44 16.19 -3.25
C ALA A 88 -7.38 16.51 -4.41
N GLU A 89 -8.39 17.34 -4.18
CA GLU A 89 -9.32 17.82 -5.21
C GLU A 89 -8.81 19.11 -5.88
N ALA A 90 -7.53 19.12 -6.27
CA ALA A 90 -6.90 20.25 -6.94
C ALA A 90 -6.90 20.08 -8.46
N ARG A 91 -7.03 21.20 -9.19
CA ARG A 91 -6.81 21.23 -10.65
C ARG A 91 -5.37 20.81 -10.96
N GLY A 92 -5.21 19.88 -11.91
CA GLY A 92 -3.90 19.34 -12.30
C GLY A 92 -3.42 18.14 -11.48
N SER A 93 -4.27 17.59 -10.59
CA SER A 93 -3.98 16.33 -9.92
C SER A 93 -3.99 15.15 -10.89
N ASP A 94 -3.06 14.20 -10.71
CA ASP A 94 -2.95 13.00 -11.52
C ASP A 94 -3.96 11.96 -11.01
N ASN A 95 -5.07 11.77 -11.72
CA ASN A 95 -6.21 10.96 -11.24
C ASN A 95 -6.68 11.34 -9.83
N GLY A 96 -6.52 12.62 -9.46
CA GLY A 96 -6.87 13.10 -8.12
C GLY A 96 -5.77 12.94 -7.05
N TRP A 97 -4.58 12.50 -7.44
CA TRP A 97 -3.42 12.37 -6.57
C TRP A 97 -2.43 13.51 -6.79
N PHE A 98 -1.71 13.86 -5.73
CA PHE A 98 -0.60 14.79 -5.75
C PHE A 98 0.62 14.14 -5.11
N LEU A 99 1.78 14.24 -5.75
CA LEU A 99 3.04 13.78 -5.18
C LEU A 99 3.45 14.73 -4.05
N GLU A 100 3.24 14.31 -2.81
CA GLU A 100 3.55 15.14 -1.64
C GLU A 100 5.03 15.10 -1.30
N ARG A 101 5.64 13.90 -1.40
CA ARG A 101 7.03 13.70 -1.02
C ARG A 101 7.68 12.59 -1.80
N GLU A 102 8.86 12.87 -2.37
CA GLU A 102 9.83 11.82 -2.70
C GLU A 102 10.72 11.58 -1.48
N MET A 103 10.79 10.33 -1.04
CA MET A 103 11.39 9.98 0.25
C MET A 103 12.78 9.39 0.05
N LEU A 104 12.90 8.06 0.14
CA LEU A 104 14.17 7.37 0.15
C LEU A 104 14.36 6.56 -1.14
N ASN A 105 15.61 6.42 -1.58
CA ASN A 105 15.94 5.52 -2.68
C ASN A 105 15.89 4.07 -2.22
N MET A 106 15.12 3.21 -2.90
CA MET A 106 14.95 1.79 -2.55
C MET A 106 16.27 1.00 -2.42
N ARG A 107 17.39 1.50 -2.97
CA ARG A 107 18.72 0.96 -2.69
C ARG A 107 19.04 0.88 -1.18
N VAL A 108 18.62 1.86 -0.39
CA VAL A 108 18.82 1.85 1.07
C VAL A 108 18.11 0.64 1.70
N VAL A 109 16.90 0.32 1.23
CA VAL A 109 16.15 -0.86 1.68
C VAL A 109 16.86 -2.12 1.20
N TRP A 110 17.21 -2.20 -0.09
CA TRP A 110 17.86 -3.39 -0.66
C TRP A 110 19.20 -3.72 0.00
N ASP A 111 20.02 -2.71 0.29
CA ASP A 111 21.34 -2.90 0.89
C ASP A 111 21.26 -3.28 2.38
N ALA A 112 20.13 -2.97 3.03
CA ALA A 112 19.89 -3.35 4.41
C ALA A 112 19.31 -4.77 4.57
N VAL A 113 18.84 -5.40 3.49
CA VAL A 113 18.29 -6.77 3.54
C VAL A 113 19.44 -7.80 3.49
N PRO A 114 19.66 -8.59 4.56
CA PRO A 114 20.75 -9.55 4.58
C PRO A 114 20.61 -10.63 3.52
N GLY A 115 21.70 -10.91 2.79
CA GLY A 115 21.77 -11.98 1.79
C GLY A 115 21.09 -11.66 0.46
N LEU A 116 20.50 -10.46 0.29
CA LEU A 116 19.90 -10.04 -0.99
C LEU A 116 21.01 -9.79 -2.03
N PRO A 117 21.00 -10.48 -3.19
CA PRO A 117 21.99 -10.29 -4.25
C PRO A 117 22.05 -8.85 -4.74
N ASN A 118 23.23 -8.42 -5.18
CA ASN A 118 23.42 -7.10 -5.81
C ASN A 118 23.05 -7.12 -7.31
N ASP A 119 21.96 -7.79 -7.65
CA ASP A 119 21.37 -7.78 -8.98
C ASP A 119 20.08 -6.95 -8.97
N LEU A 120 19.99 -5.96 -9.86
CA LEU A 120 18.90 -4.99 -9.83
C LEU A 120 17.55 -5.62 -10.19
N ALA A 121 17.52 -6.53 -11.17
CA ALA A 121 16.28 -7.17 -11.59
C ALA A 121 15.73 -8.06 -10.47
N HIS A 122 16.60 -8.86 -9.84
CA HIS A 122 16.25 -9.68 -8.68
C HIS A 122 15.79 -8.83 -7.49
N ARG A 123 16.43 -7.70 -7.22
CA ARG A 123 16.04 -6.77 -6.14
C ARG A 123 14.65 -6.17 -6.36
N ILE A 124 14.35 -5.72 -7.57
CA ILE A 124 13.03 -5.19 -7.94
C ILE A 124 11.97 -6.27 -7.82
N PHE A 125 12.27 -7.47 -8.34
CA PHE A 125 11.34 -8.59 -8.28
C PHE A 125 11.11 -9.12 -6.87
N SER A 126 12.11 -9.06 -5.99
CA SER A 126 12.07 -9.70 -4.67
C SER A 126 11.63 -8.77 -3.56
N VAL A 127 11.63 -7.45 -3.73
CA VAL A 127 11.41 -6.49 -2.63
C VAL A 127 10.41 -5.41 -3.02
N TRP A 128 9.26 -5.38 -2.35
CA TRP A 128 8.22 -4.37 -2.59
C TRP A 128 7.45 -4.01 -1.32
N PRO A 129 6.82 -2.82 -1.27
CA PRO A 129 5.90 -2.45 -0.21
C PRO A 129 4.71 -3.41 -0.16
N SER A 130 4.48 -4.04 1.00
CA SER A 130 3.39 -4.99 1.19
C SER A 130 2.19 -4.42 1.92
N ASP A 131 2.40 -3.44 2.79
CA ASP A 131 1.33 -2.71 3.50
C ASP A 131 1.90 -1.42 4.11
N MET A 132 1.06 -0.54 4.65
CA MET A 132 1.51 0.66 5.35
C MET A 132 0.58 1.07 6.50
N ASP A 133 1.19 1.68 7.53
CA ASP A 133 0.51 2.34 8.64
C ASP A 133 1.17 3.72 8.85
N ALA A 134 1.09 4.55 7.81
CA ALA A 134 1.65 5.90 7.85
C ALA A 134 0.94 6.76 8.89
N GLY A 135 -0.39 6.68 8.95
CA GLY A 135 -1.24 7.48 9.83
C GLY A 135 -0.91 7.35 11.32
N ARG A 136 -0.60 6.14 11.79
CA ARG A 136 -0.38 5.91 13.23
C ARG A 136 1.08 5.73 13.60
N THR A 137 1.85 5.06 12.76
CA THR A 137 3.22 4.67 13.10
C THR A 137 4.27 5.27 12.18
N GLY A 138 3.86 5.91 11.08
CA GLY A 138 4.78 6.33 10.04
C GLY A 138 5.54 5.16 9.41
N LYS A 139 5.03 3.92 9.48
CA LYS A 139 5.75 2.73 9.01
C LYS A 139 5.16 2.17 7.72
N VAL A 140 6.06 1.65 6.89
CA VAL A 140 5.76 0.85 5.71
C VAL A 140 6.29 -0.55 5.95
N PHE A 141 5.49 -1.55 5.61
CA PHE A 141 5.87 -2.94 5.68
C PHE A 141 6.43 -3.36 4.34
N ILE A 142 7.65 -3.89 4.36
CA ILE A 142 8.37 -4.37 3.18
C ILE A 142 8.36 -5.89 3.20
N ARG A 143 7.82 -6.47 2.14
CA ARG A 143 7.93 -7.91 1.89
C ARG A 143 9.15 -8.18 1.05
N THR A 144 9.87 -9.24 1.40
CA THR A 144 10.99 -9.72 0.61
C THR A 144 10.83 -11.21 0.30
N ILE A 145 10.92 -11.60 -0.97
CA ILE A 145 10.82 -13.00 -1.37
C ILE A 145 12.01 -13.77 -0.83
N GLY A 146 11.81 -14.66 0.12
CA GLY A 146 12.88 -15.48 0.71
C GLY A 146 13.82 -14.78 1.70
N TYR A 147 13.72 -13.45 1.91
CA TYR A 147 14.63 -12.69 2.80
C TYR A 147 13.96 -12.10 4.06
N GLY A 148 12.73 -12.52 4.35
CA GLY A 148 11.98 -12.10 5.54
C GLY A 148 11.05 -10.91 5.31
N ARG A 149 10.72 -10.19 6.40
CA ARG A 149 9.89 -8.99 6.37
C ARG A 149 10.54 -7.88 7.18
N TYR A 150 10.31 -6.66 6.77
CA TYR A 150 10.90 -5.48 7.41
C TYR A 150 9.84 -4.41 7.61
N SER A 151 10.01 -3.59 8.64
CA SER A 151 9.33 -2.31 8.74
C SER A 151 10.32 -1.20 8.45
N LEU A 152 9.87 -0.21 7.71
CA LEU A 152 10.61 0.98 7.33
C LEU A 152 9.87 2.18 7.90
N HIS A 153 10.53 2.97 8.74
CA HIS A 153 9.98 4.23 9.21
C HIS A 153 10.19 5.32 8.16
N LEU A 154 9.11 5.99 7.77
CA LEU A 154 9.06 6.94 6.66
C LEU A 154 9.96 8.16 6.89
N ASP A 155 9.95 8.77 8.08
CA ASP A 155 10.78 9.96 8.33
C ASP A 155 12.25 9.68 8.65
N THR A 156 12.53 8.60 9.39
CA THR A 156 13.90 8.29 9.83
C THR A 156 14.66 7.39 8.86
N ALA A 157 13.98 6.82 7.86
CA ALA A 157 14.47 5.74 7.01
C ALA A 157 15.02 4.53 7.78
N LYS A 158 14.69 4.40 9.08
CA LYS A 158 15.11 3.29 9.90
C LYS A 158 14.40 2.03 9.46
N ILE A 159 15.17 0.99 9.18
CA ILE A 159 14.67 -0.34 8.80
C ILE A 159 14.87 -1.33 9.95
N GLU A 160 13.83 -2.10 10.25
CA GLU A 160 13.82 -3.07 11.34
C GLU A 160 13.26 -4.41 10.83
N PRO A 161 13.93 -5.54 11.09
CA PRO A 161 13.41 -6.86 10.73
C PRO A 161 12.19 -7.22 11.59
N LEU A 162 11.16 -7.76 10.95
CA LEU A 162 9.95 -8.23 11.59
C LEU A 162 10.07 -9.73 11.80
N HIS A 163 10.12 -10.15 13.06
CA HIS A 163 10.26 -11.55 13.44
C HIS A 163 8.95 -12.30 13.15
N THR A 164 8.97 -13.17 12.14
CA THR A 164 7.91 -14.16 11.91
C THR A 164 8.29 -15.49 12.58
N LYS A 165 7.31 -16.37 12.85
CA LYS A 165 7.54 -17.69 13.48
C LYS A 165 8.64 -18.53 12.79
N HIS A 166 8.91 -18.30 11.51
CA HIS A 166 9.91 -19.04 10.74
C HIS A 166 11.16 -18.22 10.38
N GLY A 167 11.25 -16.95 10.79
CA GLY A 167 12.35 -16.04 10.40
C GLY A 167 12.52 -15.82 8.89
N LYS A 168 11.62 -16.40 8.09
CA LYS A 168 11.57 -16.38 6.62
C LYS A 168 10.20 -15.84 6.18
N GLU A 169 10.07 -15.59 4.88
CA GLU A 169 8.88 -15.02 4.24
C GLU A 169 7.56 -15.73 4.61
N TYR A 170 7.62 -17.03 4.92
CA TYR A 170 6.49 -17.90 5.27
C TYR A 170 5.81 -17.62 6.63
N GLY A 171 5.90 -16.38 7.14
CA GLY A 171 4.96 -15.91 8.17
C GLY A 171 3.66 -15.44 7.52
N HIS A 172 2.53 -15.54 8.22
CA HIS A 172 1.28 -14.88 7.77
C HIS A 172 1.55 -13.40 7.47
N PRO A 173 1.01 -12.85 6.37
CA PRO A 173 1.20 -11.43 6.03
C PRO A 173 0.96 -10.51 7.25
N ILE A 174 1.86 -9.54 7.41
CA ILE A 174 1.77 -8.54 8.48
C ILE A 174 0.88 -7.44 7.93
N PHE A 175 -0.19 -7.15 8.66
CA PHE A 175 -1.20 -6.19 8.26
C PHE A 175 -1.26 -5.07 9.27
N ALA A 176 -1.41 -3.84 8.80
CA ALA A 176 -1.88 -2.74 9.63
C ALA A 176 -3.35 -3.03 9.97
N TYR A 177 -3.62 -3.65 11.13
CA TYR A 177 -4.98 -4.04 11.49
C TYR A 177 -5.78 -2.84 11.97
N PHE A 178 -6.92 -2.58 11.32
CA PHE A 178 -7.95 -1.65 11.80
C PHE A 178 -9.24 -2.44 12.09
N LEU A 179 -9.67 -2.42 13.36
CA LEU A 179 -11.05 -2.75 13.73
C LEU A 179 -11.85 -1.45 13.69
N ALA A 180 -12.56 -1.23 12.59
CA ALA A 180 -13.71 -0.33 12.57
C ALA A 180 -14.77 -0.99 11.70
N TRP A 181 -15.33 -2.09 12.19
CA TRP A 181 -16.61 -2.57 11.68
C TRP A 181 -17.66 -1.48 11.92
N PRO A 182 -18.65 -1.26 11.03
CA PRO A 182 -19.54 -0.11 11.15
C PRO A 182 -20.27 -0.15 12.49
N PRO A 183 -20.30 0.95 13.27
CA PRO A 183 -21.11 1.04 14.49
C PRO A 183 -22.59 0.69 14.26
N ALA A 184 -23.07 0.81 13.01
CA ALA A 184 -24.43 0.48 12.60
C ALA A 184 -24.83 -0.98 12.87
N PHE A 185 -23.88 -1.92 12.96
CA PHE A 185 -24.15 -3.32 13.30
C PHE A 185 -23.92 -3.66 14.78
N LEU A 186 -23.51 -2.67 15.58
CA LEU A 186 -23.25 -2.82 17.02
C LEU A 186 -24.33 -2.16 17.88
N ALA A 187 -25.30 -1.46 17.27
CA ALA A 187 -26.46 -0.98 17.98
C ALA A 187 -27.40 -2.17 18.27
N PRO A 188 -27.74 -2.44 19.54
CA PRO A 188 -28.82 -3.38 19.82
C PRO A 188 -30.10 -2.83 19.20
N GLU A 189 -30.83 -3.68 18.48
CA GLU A 189 -32.18 -3.36 18.00
C GLU A 189 -33.02 -2.94 19.22
N TYR A 190 -33.53 -1.70 19.20
CA TYR A 190 -34.50 -1.21 20.17
C TYR A 190 -35.91 -1.58 19.74
#